data_AF-A0A8B9MVS3-F1
#
_entry.id   AF-A0A8B9MVS3-F1
#
_cell.length_a   1.000
_cell.length_b   1.000
_cell.length_c   1.000
_cell.angle_alpha   90.00
_cell.angle_beta   90.00
_cell.angle_gamma   90.00
#
_symmetry.space_group_name_H-M   'P 1'
#
loop_
_entity.id
_entity.type
_entity.pdbx_description
1 polymer ?
#
loop_
_entity_poly.entity_id
_entity_poly.type
_entity_poly.pdbx_seq_one_letter_code
_entity_poly.pdbx_strand_id
1 'polypeptide(L)'
;SWVGWFQFSKCRRKNYVLIICLGVSRHVGDALKGRASPHLRKICAVGIPPWGIIENQRDLIGKDVVCLYQTLGNPLSKLSTLNSMHSHFLMADDGTVGKYGNEMMLRRNLEKYISLQKIHTSECSDFWCDRDLFVTSVPIVGLVVEGGPNVVLMVWEYVRASPAVPVVVYEGTGRAADILAFTHKHTGDAG
;
A
#
# COMPACT_ATOMS: atom_id res chain seq x y z
N SER A 1 10.86 -20.50 11.10
CA SER A 1 10.51 -19.66 9.95
C SER A 1 9.03 -19.35 10.05
N TRP A 2 8.67 -18.18 10.58
CA TRP A 2 7.26 -17.82 10.82
C TRP A 2 6.69 -17.18 9.56
N VAL A 3 5.98 -17.98 8.77
CA VAL A 3 5.10 -17.47 7.71
C VAL A 3 3.69 -17.48 8.30
N GLY A 4 3.27 -16.33 8.85
CA GLY A 4 1.89 -16.14 9.26
C GLY A 4 1.00 -16.10 8.02
N TRP A 5 0.16 -17.12 7.84
CA TRP A 5 -0.82 -17.17 6.77
C TRP A 5 -1.93 -16.16 7.05
N PHE A 6 -1.98 -15.06 6.32
CA PHE A 6 -3.20 -14.26 6.22
C PHE A 6 -4.13 -14.95 5.22
N GLN A 7 -5.15 -15.62 5.76
CA GLN A 7 -6.26 -16.13 4.97
C GLN A 7 -7.03 -14.95 4.39
N PHE A 8 -6.81 -14.65 3.11
CA PHE A 8 -7.77 -13.87 2.33
C PHE A 8 -9.07 -14.68 2.30
N SER A 9 -9.96 -14.40 3.25
CA SER A 9 -11.31 -14.94 3.23
C SER A 9 -11.93 -14.56 1.88
N LYS A 10 -12.36 -15.58 1.13
CA LYS A 10 -12.99 -15.47 -0.18
C LYS A 10 -14.23 -14.59 -0.05
N CYS A 11 -14.07 -13.28 -0.21
CA CYS A 11 -15.09 -12.32 0.16
C CYS A 11 -16.09 -12.17 -1.00
N ARG A 12 -17.20 -12.91 -0.93
CA ARG A 12 -18.39 -12.60 -1.72
C ARG A 12 -18.98 -11.28 -1.21
N ARG A 13 -19.16 -10.30 -2.12
CA ARG A 13 -20.07 -9.14 -2.02
C ARG A 13 -19.68 -7.87 -1.23
N LYS A 14 -18.43 -7.41 -1.20
CA LYS A 14 -18.15 -6.07 -0.64
C LYS A 14 -17.08 -5.33 -1.45
N ASN A 15 -17.43 -4.15 -1.96
CA ASN A 15 -16.51 -3.24 -2.66
C ASN A 15 -15.56 -2.62 -1.63
N TYR A 16 -14.38 -3.22 -1.45
CA TYR A 16 -13.32 -2.72 -0.57
C TYR A 16 -12.27 -1.98 -1.39
N VAL A 17 -11.73 -0.90 -0.84
CA VAL A 17 -10.51 -0.26 -1.34
C VAL A 17 -9.36 -0.68 -0.44
N LEU A 18 -8.37 -1.34 -1.01
CA LEU A 18 -7.13 -1.72 -0.32
C LEU A 18 -6.06 -0.67 -0.63
N ILE A 19 -5.53 -0.04 0.40
CA ILE A 19 -4.45 0.94 0.30
C ILE A 19 -3.20 0.31 0.91
N ILE A 20 -2.14 0.19 0.11
CA ILE A 20 -0.82 -0.31 0.56
C ILE A 20 0.11 0.90 0.69
N CYS A 21 0.56 1.18 1.90
CA CYS A 21 1.34 2.40 2.20
C CYS A 21 2.81 2.08 2.49
N LEU A 22 3.71 2.87 1.89
CA LEU A 22 5.12 2.99 2.28
C LEU A 22 5.46 4.46 2.57
N GLY A 23 6.09 4.75 3.71
CA GLY A 23 6.76 6.03 3.99
C GLY A 23 5.90 7.31 4.06
N VAL A 24 4.62 7.27 3.69
CA VAL A 24 3.69 8.42 3.66
C VAL A 24 2.49 8.20 4.59
N SER A 25 2.68 7.38 5.63
CA SER A 25 1.61 6.95 6.54
C SER A 25 0.86 8.13 7.18
N ARG A 26 1.55 9.26 7.47
CA ARG A 26 0.95 10.46 8.08
C ARG A 26 -0.14 11.11 7.21
N HIS A 27 0.14 11.36 5.93
CA HIS A 27 -0.81 12.05 5.04
C HIS A 27 -2.00 11.14 4.69
N VAL A 28 -1.75 9.83 4.57
CA VAL A 28 -2.83 8.84 4.37
C VAL A 28 -3.72 8.80 5.61
N GLY A 29 -3.13 8.81 6.81
CA GLY A 29 -3.88 8.85 8.06
C GLY A 29 -4.80 10.07 8.18
N ASP A 30 -4.33 11.25 7.83
CA ASP A 30 -5.13 12.48 7.88
C ASP A 30 -6.25 12.50 6.82
N ALA A 31 -5.98 11.97 5.62
CA ALA A 31 -7.01 11.79 4.59
C ALA A 31 -8.11 10.79 5.02
N LEU A 32 -7.77 9.79 5.84
CA LEU A 32 -8.72 8.83 6.41
C LEU A 32 -9.53 9.43 7.58
N LYS A 33 -8.96 10.33 8.38
CA LYS A 33 -9.66 11.00 9.49
C LYS A 33 -10.84 11.87 9.03
N GLY A 34 -10.74 12.51 7.87
CA GLY A 34 -11.79 13.39 7.33
C GLY A 34 -13.01 12.68 6.73
N ARG A 35 -13.08 11.33 6.78
CA ARG A 35 -14.01 10.53 5.97
C ARG A 35 -14.85 9.53 6.77
N ALA A 36 -15.34 9.95 7.94
CA ALA A 36 -16.43 9.26 8.64
C ALA A 36 -17.80 9.48 7.94
N SER A 37 -17.92 9.05 6.68
CA SER A 37 -19.21 8.98 5.98
C SER A 37 -19.79 7.57 6.11
N PRO A 38 -21.08 7.40 6.45
CA PRO A 38 -21.74 6.09 6.52
C PRO A 38 -21.73 5.30 5.19
N HIS A 39 -21.44 5.97 4.07
CA HIS A 39 -21.51 5.42 2.72
C HIS A 39 -20.15 5.00 2.15
N LEU A 40 -19.04 5.33 2.84
CA LEU A 40 -17.70 4.88 2.46
C LEU A 40 -17.48 3.47 2.98
N ARG A 41 -17.72 2.52 2.07
CA ARG A 41 -17.43 1.09 2.23
C ARG A 41 -16.01 0.91 2.79
N LYS A 42 -15.88 0.09 3.84
CA LYS A 42 -14.70 -0.10 4.70
C LYS A 42 -13.37 0.00 3.93
N ILE A 43 -12.60 1.06 4.15
CA ILE A 43 -11.24 1.19 3.62
C ILE A 43 -10.32 0.27 4.43
N CYS A 44 -9.49 -0.53 3.76
CA CYS A 44 -8.46 -1.33 4.40
C CYS A 44 -7.09 -0.72 4.10
N ALA A 45 -6.43 -0.17 5.11
CA ALA A 45 -5.10 0.42 4.98
C ALA A 45 -4.06 -0.53 5.60
N VAL A 46 -3.17 -1.06 4.76
CA VAL A 46 -2.11 -2.00 5.14
C VAL A 46 -0.76 -1.30 5.04
N GLY A 47 -0.06 -1.18 6.16
CA GLY A 47 1.31 -0.67 6.20
C GLY A 47 2.30 -1.81 6.05
N ILE A 48 3.34 -1.65 5.23
CA ILE A 48 4.41 -2.67 5.08
C ILE A 48 5.75 -2.09 5.52
N PRO A 49 6.00 -1.91 6.84
CA PRO A 49 7.29 -1.43 7.33
C PRO A 49 8.35 -2.54 7.37
N PRO A 50 9.64 -2.22 7.19
CA PRO A 50 10.74 -3.08 7.65
C PRO A 50 10.60 -3.33 9.15
N TRP A 51 10.81 -4.55 9.61
CA TRP A 51 10.84 -4.88 11.03
C TRP A 51 11.90 -4.05 11.76
N GLY A 52 13.14 -4.08 11.26
CA GLY A 52 14.29 -3.44 11.89
C GLY A 52 14.27 -1.91 12.01
N ILE A 53 13.28 -1.21 11.43
CA ILE A 53 13.10 0.24 11.61
C ILE A 53 12.02 0.57 12.63
N ILE A 54 11.29 -0.42 13.16
CA ILE A 54 10.15 -0.18 14.05
C ILE A 54 10.68 0.11 15.45
N GLU A 55 10.33 1.28 15.95
CA GLU A 55 10.60 1.64 17.33
C GLU A 55 9.78 0.77 18.28
N ASN A 56 10.39 0.33 19.38
CA ASN A 56 9.78 -0.58 20.36
C ASN A 56 9.30 -1.92 19.76
N GLN A 57 9.94 -2.40 18.68
CA GLN A 57 9.59 -3.68 18.05
C GLN A 57 9.56 -4.88 19.01
N ARG A 58 10.30 -4.82 20.14
CA ARG A 58 10.31 -5.88 21.16
C ARG A 58 8.95 -6.07 21.82
N ASP A 59 8.16 -5.01 21.95
CA ASP A 59 6.84 -5.06 22.58
C ASP A 59 5.83 -5.80 21.69
N LEU A 60 6.12 -5.89 20.38
CA LEU A 60 5.31 -6.60 19.39
C LEU A 60 5.64 -8.11 19.33
N ILE A 61 6.66 -8.57 20.05
CA ILE A 61 7.06 -9.98 20.05
C ILE A 61 6.12 -10.77 20.96
N GLY A 62 5.28 -11.59 20.34
CA GLY A 62 4.40 -12.50 21.04
C GLY A 62 3.78 -13.49 20.06
N LYS A 63 3.67 -14.75 20.47
CA LYS A 63 3.00 -15.79 19.68
C LYS A 63 1.58 -15.96 20.21
N ASP A 64 0.58 -15.78 19.34
CA ASP A 64 -0.84 -15.96 19.65
C ASP A 64 -1.31 -15.12 20.86
N VAL A 65 -0.72 -13.95 21.06
CA VAL A 65 -1.04 -13.03 22.15
C VAL A 65 -1.32 -11.62 21.64
N VAL A 66 -2.08 -10.86 22.44
CA VAL A 66 -2.28 -9.43 22.22
C VAL A 66 -1.11 -8.67 22.82
N CYS A 67 -0.35 -8.00 21.96
CA CYS A 67 0.76 -7.13 22.35
C CYS A 67 0.28 -5.69 22.47
N LEU A 68 0.65 -5.02 23.57
CA LEU A 68 0.44 -3.58 23.70
C LEU A 68 1.61 -2.85 23.03
N TYR A 69 1.30 -1.96 22.09
CA TYR A 69 2.30 -1.17 21.39
C TYR A 69 2.13 0.31 21.70
N GLN A 70 3.20 0.95 22.15
CA GLN A 70 3.23 2.37 22.42
C GLN A 70 3.75 3.15 21.20
N THR A 71 2.91 4.02 20.65
CA THR A 71 3.23 4.87 19.49
C THR A 71 4.06 6.11 19.84
N LEU A 72 4.47 6.26 21.09
CA LEU A 72 5.33 7.36 21.52
C LEU A 72 6.76 7.07 21.08
N GLY A 73 7.25 7.88 20.14
CA GLY A 73 8.60 7.74 19.63
C GLY A 73 9.64 8.39 20.54
N ASN A 74 10.86 7.89 20.52
CA ASN A 74 11.98 8.53 21.21
C ASN A 74 12.56 9.62 20.30
N PRO A 75 12.59 10.90 20.73
CA PRO A 75 13.08 12.01 19.90
C PRO A 75 14.56 11.88 19.50
N LEU A 76 15.34 11.02 20.16
CA LEU A 76 16.74 10.74 19.84
C LEU A 76 16.91 9.53 18.90
N SER A 77 15.83 8.78 18.63
CA SER A 77 15.86 7.58 17.82
C SER A 77 15.74 7.92 16.33
N LYS A 78 16.47 7.17 15.50
CA LYS A 78 16.35 7.21 14.03
C LYS A 78 15.32 6.21 13.51
N LEU A 79 14.68 5.47 14.41
CA LEU A 79 13.64 4.50 14.10
C LEU A 79 12.29 5.21 13.92
N SER A 80 11.32 4.49 13.37
CA SER A 80 9.98 4.99 13.08
C SER A 80 8.93 4.27 13.90
N THR A 81 7.93 5.01 14.37
CA THR A 81 6.77 4.44 15.07
C THR A 81 5.69 3.98 14.09
N LEU A 82 4.96 2.93 14.44
CA LEU A 82 3.79 2.52 13.66
C LEU A 82 2.66 3.55 13.74
N ASN A 83 1.92 3.71 12.64
CA ASN A 83 0.83 4.68 12.54
C ASN A 83 -0.54 4.03 12.79
N SER A 84 -1.20 4.43 13.88
CA SER A 84 -2.51 3.93 14.33
C SER A 84 -3.66 4.07 13.31
N MET A 85 -3.46 4.78 12.20
CA MET A 85 -4.44 4.90 11.12
C MET A 85 -4.42 3.76 10.10
N HIS A 86 -3.43 2.87 10.17
CA HIS A 86 -3.47 1.62 9.42
C HIS A 86 -4.35 0.62 10.17
N SER A 87 -5.18 -0.12 9.43
CA SER A 87 -5.97 -1.19 10.02
C SER A 87 -5.13 -2.46 10.23
N HIS A 88 -4.10 -2.66 9.41
CA HIS A 88 -3.22 -3.83 9.48
C HIS A 88 -1.77 -3.44 9.15
N PHE A 89 -0.83 -4.28 9.61
CA PHE A 89 0.57 -4.17 9.27
C PHE A 89 1.12 -5.52 8.80
N LEU A 90 2.01 -5.48 7.82
CA LEU A 90 2.81 -6.62 7.38
C LEU A 90 4.29 -6.24 7.53
N MET A 91 4.96 -6.79 8.54
CA MET A 91 6.32 -6.40 8.88
C MET A 91 7.33 -7.25 8.11
N ALA A 92 8.19 -6.60 7.33
CA ALA A 92 9.21 -7.28 6.53
C ALA A 92 10.51 -7.44 7.32
N ASP A 93 10.86 -8.67 7.70
CA ASP A 93 12.09 -8.97 8.43
C ASP A 93 13.14 -9.58 7.51
N ASP A 94 14.33 -8.97 7.47
CA ASP A 94 15.52 -9.48 6.79
C ASP A 94 16.71 -9.66 7.76
N GLY A 95 16.46 -9.55 9.07
CA GLY A 95 17.47 -9.62 10.12
C GLY A 95 18.32 -8.36 10.27
N THR A 96 18.13 -7.31 9.45
CA THR A 96 18.87 -6.05 9.58
C THR A 96 18.16 -5.07 10.51
N VAL A 97 18.92 -4.10 11.05
CA VAL A 97 18.39 -3.05 11.93
C VAL A 97 18.63 -1.68 11.28
N GLY A 98 17.61 -0.83 11.29
CA GLY A 98 17.67 0.55 10.80
C GLY A 98 17.77 0.70 9.27
N LYS A 99 17.55 -0.36 8.49
CA LYS A 99 17.62 -0.32 7.02
C LYS A 99 16.24 -0.36 6.39
N TYR A 100 16.08 0.45 5.35
CA TYR A 100 14.91 0.47 4.47
C TYR A 100 15.23 -0.26 3.16
N GLY A 101 14.19 -0.71 2.45
CA GLY A 101 14.25 -1.28 1.10
C GLY A 101 13.89 -2.76 1.03
N ASN A 102 13.98 -3.51 2.13
CA ASN A 102 13.63 -4.93 2.16
C ASN A 102 12.12 -5.17 1.95
N GLU A 103 11.30 -4.22 2.40
CA GLU A 103 9.84 -4.22 2.31
C GLU A 103 9.34 -4.11 0.87
N MET A 104 10.18 -3.56 -0.03
CA MET A 104 9.83 -3.35 -1.44
C MET A 104 9.55 -4.67 -2.16
N MET A 105 10.34 -5.72 -1.88
CA MET A 105 10.12 -7.03 -2.50
C MET A 105 8.79 -7.64 -2.04
N LEU A 106 8.52 -7.57 -0.74
CA LEU A 106 7.27 -8.08 -0.16
C LEU A 106 6.05 -7.36 -0.74
N ARG A 107 6.14 -6.02 -0.86
CA ARG A 107 5.11 -5.19 -1.47
C ARG A 107 4.82 -5.61 -2.91
N ARG A 108 5.84 -5.73 -3.76
CA ARG A 108 5.67 -6.10 -5.18
C ARG A 108 5.03 -7.48 -5.33
N ASN A 109 5.48 -8.44 -4.52
CA ASN A 109 4.91 -9.79 -4.54
C ASN A 109 3.45 -9.79 -4.10
N LEU A 110 3.11 -8.99 -3.09
CA LEU A 110 1.73 -8.83 -2.63
C LEU A 110 0.84 -8.16 -3.68
N GLU A 111 1.29 -7.05 -4.28
CA GLU A 111 0.56 -6.34 -5.35
C GLU A 111 0.31 -7.25 -6.55
N LYS A 112 1.33 -7.99 -6.99
CA LYS A 112 1.21 -8.98 -8.07
C LYS A 112 0.26 -10.12 -7.71
N TYR A 113 0.31 -10.60 -6.46
CA TYR A 113 -0.61 -11.63 -6.01
C TYR A 113 -2.06 -11.13 -6.00
N ILE A 114 -2.29 -9.89 -5.55
CA ILE A 114 -3.60 -9.24 -5.55
C ILE A 114 -4.11 -9.04 -6.98
N SER A 115 -3.26 -8.58 -7.90
CA SER A 115 -3.67 -8.36 -9.29
C SER A 115 -4.11 -9.64 -10.00
N LEU A 116 -3.63 -10.80 -9.56
CA LEU A 116 -4.05 -12.10 -10.07
C LEU A 116 -5.36 -12.62 -9.45
N GLN A 117 -5.85 -11.98 -8.38
CA GLN A 117 -7.12 -12.37 -7.78
C GLN A 117 -8.28 -11.97 -8.70
N LYS A 118 -9.27 -12.85 -8.76
CA LYS A 118 -10.47 -12.67 -9.58
C LYS A 118 -11.59 -12.06 -8.73
N ILE A 119 -12.17 -10.97 -9.22
CA ILE A 119 -13.36 -10.34 -8.64
C ILE A 119 -14.55 -10.64 -9.56
N HIS A 120 -15.67 -11.10 -8.99
CA HIS A 120 -16.93 -11.22 -9.71
C HIS A 120 -17.66 -9.87 -9.62
N THR A 121 -17.84 -9.17 -10.74
CA THR A 121 -18.68 -7.96 -10.81
C THR A 121 -20.08 -8.37 -11.22
N SER A 122 -20.96 -8.56 -10.25
CA SER A 122 -22.36 -8.96 -10.48
C SER A 122 -23.29 -7.75 -10.67
N GLU A 123 -22.90 -6.79 -11.50
CA GLU A 123 -23.75 -5.66 -11.90
C GLU A 123 -24.13 -5.80 -13.38
N CYS A 124 -24.81 -6.90 -13.73
CA CYS A 124 -25.67 -6.93 -14.91
C CYS A 124 -27.11 -6.99 -14.40
N SER A 125 -27.82 -5.86 -14.48
CA SER A 125 -29.27 -5.77 -14.21
C SER A 125 -30.13 -6.23 -15.38
N ASP A 126 -29.51 -6.67 -16.49
CA ASP A 126 -30.23 -7.08 -17.68
C ASP A 126 -30.46 -8.59 -17.70
N PHE A 127 -31.73 -8.97 -17.82
CA PHE A 127 -32.23 -10.36 -17.76
C PHE A 127 -31.65 -11.28 -18.86
N TRP A 128 -30.95 -10.72 -19.86
CA TRP A 128 -30.28 -11.41 -20.96
C TRP A 128 -28.75 -11.50 -20.85
N CYS A 129 -28.16 -10.98 -19.77
CA CYS A 129 -26.73 -11.17 -19.53
C CYS A 129 -26.49 -12.50 -18.83
N ASP A 130 -25.74 -13.37 -19.50
CA ASP A 130 -25.18 -14.60 -18.93
C ASP A 130 -24.51 -14.27 -17.58
N ARG A 131 -24.98 -14.91 -16.49
CA ARG A 131 -24.63 -14.52 -15.10
C ARG A 131 -23.15 -14.75 -14.76
N ASP A 132 -22.40 -15.40 -15.64
CA ASP A 132 -21.01 -15.79 -15.43
C ASP A 132 -19.98 -14.86 -16.12
N LEU A 133 -20.39 -13.81 -16.85
CA LEU A 133 -19.52 -13.27 -17.89
C LEU A 133 -18.51 -12.17 -17.49
N PHE A 134 -18.54 -11.61 -16.28
CA PHE A 134 -17.56 -10.55 -15.92
C PHE A 134 -16.79 -10.88 -14.63
N VAL A 135 -15.73 -11.65 -14.82
CA VAL A 135 -14.69 -11.89 -13.82
C VAL A 135 -13.44 -11.12 -14.22
N THR A 136 -13.18 -9.99 -13.54
CA THR A 136 -12.01 -9.14 -13.81
C THR A 136 -10.95 -9.34 -12.73
N SER A 137 -9.68 -9.19 -13.10
CA SER A 137 -8.58 -9.09 -12.14
C SER A 137 -8.75 -7.85 -11.24
N VAL A 138 -8.14 -7.87 -10.05
CA VAL A 138 -8.08 -6.66 -9.21
C VAL A 138 -7.19 -5.61 -9.91
N PRO A 139 -7.70 -4.41 -10.24
CA PRO A 139 -6.87 -3.35 -10.79
C PRO A 139 -5.96 -2.76 -9.70
N ILE A 140 -4.69 -2.54 -10.04
CA ILE A 140 -3.70 -1.90 -9.17
C ILE A 140 -3.35 -0.53 -9.75
N VAL A 141 -3.29 0.50 -8.91
CA VAL A 141 -2.89 1.86 -9.28
C VAL A 141 -1.89 2.37 -8.25
N GLY A 142 -0.77 2.92 -8.71
CA GLY A 142 0.19 3.61 -7.85
C GLY A 142 -0.21 5.07 -7.63
N LEU A 143 -0.04 5.58 -6.41
CA LEU A 143 -0.23 7.00 -6.08
C LEU A 143 1.06 7.55 -5.44
N VAL A 144 1.55 8.67 -5.96
CA VAL A 144 2.74 9.36 -5.48
C VAL A 144 2.35 10.76 -5.00
N VAL A 145 2.43 10.99 -3.69
CA VAL A 145 2.11 12.28 -3.05
C VAL A 145 3.35 12.98 -2.53
N GLU A 146 4.47 12.29 -2.37
CA GLU A 146 5.81 12.86 -2.19
C GLU A 146 6.78 11.70 -2.48
N GLY A 147 8.08 11.85 -2.23
CA GLY A 147 8.95 10.69 -2.17
C GLY A 147 10.42 11.02 -2.02
N GLY A 148 11.18 10.05 -1.53
CA GLY A 148 12.64 10.04 -1.67
C GLY A 148 13.07 9.45 -3.03
N PRO A 149 14.37 9.36 -3.30
CA PRO A 149 14.92 8.85 -4.56
C PRO A 149 14.40 7.46 -4.95
N ASN A 150 14.15 6.58 -3.96
CA ASN A 150 13.63 5.23 -4.18
C ASN A 150 12.24 5.21 -4.83
N VAL A 151 11.45 6.29 -4.72
CA VAL A 151 10.14 6.38 -5.37
C VAL A 151 10.29 6.49 -6.89
N VAL A 152 11.34 7.14 -7.38
CA VAL A 152 11.61 7.22 -8.83
C VAL A 152 11.87 5.82 -9.40
N LEU A 153 12.67 5.01 -8.70
CA LEU A 153 12.93 3.62 -9.08
C LEU A 153 11.65 2.78 -9.06
N MET A 154 10.81 2.94 -8.02
CA MET A 154 9.52 2.26 -7.92
C MET A 154 8.59 2.60 -9.10
N VAL A 155 8.45 3.88 -9.45
CA VAL A 155 7.61 4.31 -10.58
C VAL A 155 8.13 3.77 -11.90
N TRP A 156 9.45 3.79 -12.10
CA TRP A 156 10.07 3.21 -13.29
C TRP A 156 9.77 1.72 -13.44
N GLU A 157 9.79 0.94 -12.35
CA GLU A 157 9.43 -0.48 -12.38
C GLU A 157 7.94 -0.69 -12.66
N TYR A 158 7.05 0.14 -12.11
CA TYR A 158 5.61 0.06 -12.35
C TYR A 158 5.26 0.29 -13.81
N VAL A 159 5.86 1.30 -14.45
CA VAL A 159 5.61 1.61 -15.85
C VAL A 159 6.19 0.54 -16.78
N ARG A 160 7.28 -0.12 -16.38
CA ARG A 160 7.90 -1.22 -17.15
C ARG A 160 7.31 -2.60 -16.87
N ALA A 161 6.41 -2.73 -15.90
CA ALA A 161 5.77 -4.00 -15.58
C ALA A 161 4.91 -4.49 -16.76
N SER A 162 4.61 -5.80 -16.78
CA SER A 162 3.69 -6.40 -17.75
C SER A 162 2.58 -7.15 -17.02
N PRO A 163 1.33 -6.64 -17.02
CA PRO A 163 0.91 -5.34 -17.58
C PRO A 163 1.45 -4.14 -16.77
N ALA A 164 1.55 -2.97 -17.41
CA ALA A 164 2.01 -1.76 -16.74
C ALA A 164 1.04 -1.33 -15.64
N VAL A 165 1.58 -0.88 -14.51
CA VAL A 165 0.77 -0.35 -13.40
C VAL A 165 0.61 1.16 -13.60
N PRO A 166 -0.62 1.69 -13.78
CA PRO A 166 -0.83 3.12 -13.90
C PRO A 166 -0.41 3.83 -12.61
N VAL A 167 0.27 4.97 -12.74
CA VAL A 167 0.74 5.78 -11.62
C VAL A 167 0.17 7.19 -11.71
N VAL A 168 -0.47 7.62 -10.62
CA VAL A 168 -0.94 8.99 -10.43
C VAL A 168 0.10 9.73 -9.58
N VAL A 169 0.62 10.84 -10.10
CA VAL A 169 1.56 11.70 -9.37
C VAL A 169 0.85 12.99 -9.01
N TYR A 170 0.91 13.39 -7.74
CA TYR A 170 0.33 14.63 -7.25
C TYR A 170 1.40 15.73 -7.20
N GLU A 171 1.37 16.60 -8.20
CA GLU A 171 2.26 17.75 -8.32
C GLU A 171 2.01 18.81 -7.23
N GLY A 172 3.05 19.53 -6.86
CA GLY A 172 3.01 20.61 -5.86
C GLY A 172 3.28 20.10 -4.44
N THR A 173 3.65 18.83 -4.29
CA THR A 173 3.97 18.22 -3.00
C THR A 173 5.47 18.15 -2.72
N GLY A 174 6.31 18.39 -3.72
CA GLY A 174 7.76 18.41 -3.57
C GLY A 174 8.46 17.07 -3.78
N ARG A 175 9.79 17.13 -3.70
CA ARG A 175 10.71 15.98 -3.75
C ARG A 175 10.52 15.16 -5.03
N ALA A 176 10.47 13.82 -4.93
CA ALA A 176 10.36 12.95 -6.10
C ALA A 176 9.07 13.17 -6.91
N ALA A 177 7.96 13.57 -6.28
CA ALA A 177 6.68 13.76 -6.96
C ALA A 177 6.76 14.91 -7.99
N ASP A 178 7.31 16.05 -7.58
CA ASP A 178 7.45 17.21 -8.48
C ASP A 178 8.47 16.98 -9.58
N ILE A 179 9.56 16.25 -9.30
CA ILE A 179 10.52 15.85 -10.34
C ILE A 179 9.83 14.99 -11.40
N LEU A 180 9.07 13.97 -10.98
CA LEU A 180 8.31 13.11 -11.89
C LEU A 180 7.27 13.90 -12.69
N ALA A 181 6.50 14.77 -12.05
CA ALA A 181 5.51 15.62 -12.72
C ALA A 181 6.16 16.58 -13.72
N PHE A 182 7.27 17.23 -13.35
CA PHE A 182 8.02 18.12 -14.22
C PHE A 182 8.55 17.38 -15.44
N THR A 183 9.19 16.23 -15.26
CA THR A 183 9.72 15.43 -16.39
C THR A 183 8.62 15.03 -17.36
N HIS A 184 7.48 14.52 -16.87
CA HIS A 184 6.35 14.14 -17.72
C HIS A 184 5.82 15.29 -18.58
N LYS A 185 5.77 16.52 -18.04
CA LYS A 185 5.33 17.70 -18.79
C LYS A 185 6.31 18.10 -19.90
N HIS A 186 7.61 17.99 -19.64
CA HIS A 186 8.66 18.48 -20.56
C HIS A 186 9.18 17.40 -21.52
N THR A 187 8.78 16.14 -21.35
CA THR A 187 9.05 15.07 -22.33
C THR A 187 8.07 15.05 -23.50
N GLY A 188 6.96 15.81 -23.43
CA GLY A 188 5.98 15.93 -24.51
C GLY A 188 6.33 16.97 -25.59
N ASP A 189 7.27 17.87 -25.33
CA ASP A 189 7.62 18.99 -26.23
C ASP A 189 8.84 18.70 -27.13
N ALA A 190 9.36 17.46 -27.13
CA ALA A 190 10.58 17.08 -27.85
C ALA A 190 10.40 15.91 -28.84
N GLY A 191 9.25 15.82 -29.50
CA GLY A 191 8.99 14.81 -30.54
C GLY A 191 7.90 15.22 -31.52
#